data_AF-A0ABD6FMX0-F1
#
_entry.id   AF-A0ABD6FMX0-F1
#
_cell.length_a   1.000
_cell.length_b   1.000
_cell.length_c   1.000
_cell.angle_alpha   90.00
_cell.angle_beta   90.00
_cell.angle_gamma   90.00
#
_symmetry.space_group_name_H-M   'P 1'
#
loop_
_entity.id
_entity.type
_entity.pdbx_description
1 polymer ?
#
loop_
_entity_poly.entity_id
_entity_poly.type
_entity_poly.pdbx_seq_one_letter_code
_entity_poly.pdbx_strand_id
1 'polypeptide(L)'
;MDRLNERLAREIVSQTLNAEVLHHDDNSQDSMFDALIRYKDGSCGALEIVGDHDESYLALVKALQKHGDSLTDAQLNRGWIVYIEHDADVRAVRQRMPAQIVQMERLGCVCLDEAPDRTSALAESLRVVDVRAVDHISSGTIQLRPIGWSGVIQQAALGDWAISVLEQNKDVVEKLRRAEGV
;
A
#
# COMPACT_ATOMS: atom_id res chain seq x y z
N MET A 1 8.05 -0.98 -0.25
CA MET A 1 6.93 -0.05 -0.04
C MET A 1 7.38 0.99 0.97
N ASP A 2 7.94 0.53 2.10
CA ASP A 2 8.44 1.35 3.22
C ASP A 2 9.41 2.45 2.79
N ARG A 3 10.46 2.15 2.02
CA ARG A 3 11.41 3.20 1.53
C ARG A 3 10.78 4.36 0.75
N LEU A 4 9.67 4.13 0.05
CA LEU A 4 8.96 5.21 -0.67
C LEU A 4 8.19 6.09 0.32
N ASN A 5 7.50 5.46 1.27
CA ASN A 5 6.76 6.15 2.33
C ASN A 5 7.71 6.91 3.25
N GLU A 6 8.86 6.33 3.61
CA GLU A 6 9.90 6.99 4.39
C GLU A 6 10.44 8.23 3.67
N ARG A 7 10.69 8.14 2.35
CA ARG A 7 11.12 9.28 1.55
C ARG A 7 10.07 10.39 1.56
N LEU A 8 8.81 10.04 1.33
CA LEU A 8 7.71 11.01 1.36
C LEU A 8 7.55 11.64 2.75
N ALA A 9 7.67 10.86 3.82
CA ALA A 9 7.62 11.36 5.18
C ALA A 9 8.74 12.37 5.46
N ARG A 10 9.99 12.08 5.05
CA ARG A 10 11.10 13.04 5.15
C ARG A 10 10.83 14.33 4.39
N GLU A 11 10.28 14.25 3.18
CA GLU A 11 9.91 15.43 2.38
C GLU A 11 8.84 16.28 3.08
N ILE A 12 7.79 15.65 3.61
CA ILE A 12 6.72 16.33 4.37
C ILE A 12 7.29 17.02 5.61
N VAL A 13 8.11 16.32 6.40
CA VAL A 13 8.71 16.87 7.63
C VAL A 13 9.65 18.02 7.29
N SER A 14 10.49 17.88 6.27
CA SER A 14 11.41 18.92 5.83
C SER A 14 10.68 20.21 5.43
N GLN A 15 9.59 20.09 4.67
CA GLN A 15 8.79 21.23 4.26
C GLN A 15 8.04 21.86 5.44
N THR A 16 7.46 21.03 6.31
CA THR A 16 6.63 21.49 7.44
C THR A 16 7.45 22.21 8.49
N LEU A 17 8.62 21.66 8.84
CA LEU A 17 9.52 22.22 9.85
C LEU A 17 10.50 23.24 9.28
N ASN A 18 10.55 23.38 7.94
CA ASN A 18 11.55 24.20 7.25
C ASN A 18 12.98 23.85 7.71
N ALA A 19 13.27 22.55 7.76
CA ALA A 19 14.48 21.95 8.29
C ALA A 19 15.07 20.94 7.29
N GLU A 20 16.38 20.69 7.36
CA GLU A 20 17.01 19.62 6.58
C GLU A 20 16.69 18.28 7.24
N VAL A 21 16.24 17.29 6.46
CA VAL A 21 15.93 15.94 6.96
C VAL A 21 16.74 14.93 6.17
N LEU A 22 17.67 14.25 6.85
CA LEU A 22 18.63 13.33 6.26
C LEU A 22 18.26 11.89 6.61
N HIS A 23 18.39 10.97 5.65
CA HIS A 23 18.35 9.54 5.94
C HIS A 23 19.46 9.20 6.94
N HIS A 24 19.12 8.51 8.03
CA HIS A 24 20.05 8.10 9.06
C HIS A 24 20.19 6.56 9.20
N ASP A 25 19.11 5.78 9.15
CA ASP A 25 19.20 4.32 9.31
C ASP A 25 19.86 3.62 8.10
N ASP A 26 21.12 3.21 8.27
CA ASP A 26 21.89 2.46 7.27
C ASP A 26 21.95 0.95 7.55
N ASN A 27 21.17 0.45 8.52
CA ASN A 27 21.16 -0.92 9.01
C ASN A 27 22.51 -1.39 9.60
N SER A 28 23.40 -0.48 10.01
CA SER A 28 24.69 -0.84 10.62
C SER A 28 24.57 -1.20 12.11
N GLN A 29 23.53 -0.74 12.79
CA GLN A 29 23.26 -1.02 14.20
C GLN A 29 21.78 -1.32 14.42
N ASP A 30 21.49 -2.19 15.38
CA ASP A 30 20.11 -2.45 15.79
C ASP A 30 19.50 -1.17 16.40
N SER A 31 18.22 -0.92 16.06
CA SER A 31 17.44 0.20 16.61
C SER A 31 17.97 1.60 16.24
N MET A 32 18.57 1.76 15.06
CA MET A 32 18.77 3.10 14.49
C MET A 32 17.41 3.74 14.17
N PHE A 33 17.34 5.06 14.33
CA PHE A 33 16.18 5.82 13.88
C PHE A 33 16.31 6.17 12.39
N ASP A 34 15.19 6.29 11.71
CA ASP A 34 15.14 6.41 10.25
C ASP A 34 15.84 7.66 9.69
N ALA A 35 15.69 8.81 10.35
CA ALA A 35 16.16 10.09 9.81
C ALA A 35 16.57 11.13 10.87
N LEU A 36 17.55 11.96 10.52
CA LEU A 36 18.02 13.08 11.33
C LEU A 36 17.44 14.40 10.81
N ILE A 37 16.78 15.16 11.68
CA ILE A 37 16.32 16.52 11.44
C ILE A 37 17.41 17.48 11.92
N ARG A 38 17.83 18.42 11.07
CA ARG A 38 18.73 19.52 11.41
C ARG A 38 17.98 20.84 11.36
N TYR A 39 17.77 21.44 12.53
CA TYR A 39 17.08 22.72 12.66
C TYR A 39 18.01 23.89 12.37
N LYS A 40 17.43 25.06 12.07
CA LYS A 40 18.19 26.26 11.70
C LYS A 40 19.01 26.85 12.85
N ASP A 41 18.63 26.56 14.08
CA ASP A 41 19.37 26.96 15.29
C ASP A 41 20.57 26.04 15.59
N GLY A 42 20.80 25.03 14.75
CA GLY A 42 21.87 24.05 14.89
C GLY A 42 21.53 22.88 15.81
N SER A 43 20.34 22.87 16.42
CA SER A 43 19.86 21.69 17.14
C SER A 43 19.52 20.56 16.17
N CYS A 44 19.60 19.33 16.67
CA CYS A 44 19.23 18.13 15.93
C CYS A 44 18.02 17.45 16.59
N GLY A 45 17.25 16.71 15.79
CA GLY A 45 16.17 15.86 16.27
C GLY A 45 16.15 14.55 15.51
N ALA A 46 15.79 13.46 16.19
CA ALA A 46 15.56 12.18 15.53
C ALA A 46 14.12 12.10 14.99
N LEU A 47 13.99 11.44 13.85
CA LEU A 47 12.72 11.10 13.21
C LEU A 47 12.67 9.59 13.01
N GLU A 48 11.63 8.99 13.58
CA GLU A 48 11.23 7.60 13.36
C GLU A 48 9.90 7.60 12.60
N ILE A 49 9.78 6.74 11.59
CA ILE A 49 8.66 6.70 10.67
C ILE A 49 7.97 5.35 10.82
N VAL A 50 6.80 5.38 11.46
CA VAL A 50 5.96 4.19 11.59
C VAL A 50 4.75 4.26 10.66
N GLY A 51 4.45 3.14 10.01
CA GLY A 51 3.22 2.95 9.26
C GLY A 51 2.21 2.19 10.11
N ASP A 52 1.01 2.74 10.28
CA ASP A 52 -0.13 1.94 10.73
C ASP A 52 -0.71 1.21 9.52
N HIS A 53 -0.30 -0.05 9.38
CA HIS A 53 -0.80 -0.91 8.33
C HIS A 53 -1.62 -2.02 8.97
N ASP A 54 -2.87 -2.14 8.56
CA ASP A 54 -3.71 -3.28 8.94
C ASP A 54 -2.99 -4.59 8.60
N GLU A 55 -2.94 -5.52 9.56
CA GLU A 55 -2.31 -6.83 9.42
C GLU A 55 -2.86 -7.60 8.20
N SER A 56 -4.16 -7.48 7.92
CA SER A 56 -4.79 -8.11 6.76
C SER A 56 -4.28 -7.51 5.45
N TYR A 57 -4.13 -6.19 5.38
CA TYR A 57 -3.52 -5.51 4.24
C TYR A 57 -2.07 -5.94 4.04
N LEU A 58 -1.27 -5.99 5.12
CA LEU A 58 0.12 -6.46 5.05
C LEU A 58 0.22 -7.92 4.60
N ALA A 59 -0.69 -8.79 5.08
CA ALA A 59 -0.75 -10.18 4.67
C ALA A 59 -1.06 -10.31 3.17
N LEU A 60 -2.00 -9.52 2.66
CA LEU A 60 -2.32 -9.48 1.23
C LEU A 60 -1.13 -8.97 0.40
N VAL A 61 -0.47 -7.89 0.81
CA VAL A 61 0.71 -7.37 0.11
C VAL A 61 1.81 -8.42 0.05
N LYS A 62 2.08 -9.13 1.15
CA LYS A 62 3.03 -10.26 1.18
C LYS A 62 2.59 -11.39 0.24
N ALA A 63 1.30 -11.72 0.20
CA ALA A 63 0.77 -12.74 -0.69
C ALA A 63 0.92 -12.34 -2.18
N LEU A 64 0.67 -11.08 -2.53
CA LEU A 64 0.88 -10.52 -3.87
C LEU A 64 2.35 -10.55 -4.27
N GLN A 65 3.27 -10.18 -3.37
CA GLN A 65 4.71 -10.29 -3.62
C GLN A 65 5.15 -11.74 -3.85
N LYS A 66 4.61 -12.68 -3.04
CA LYS A 66 4.95 -14.10 -3.11
C LYS A 66 4.40 -14.79 -4.37
N HIS A 67 3.17 -14.45 -4.76
CA HIS A 67 2.44 -15.14 -5.82
C HIS A 67 2.40 -14.38 -7.15
N GLY A 68 2.89 -13.13 -7.15
CA GLY A 68 2.86 -12.21 -8.27
C GLY A 68 1.62 -11.32 -8.22
N ASP A 69 1.81 -10.03 -8.45
CA ASP A 69 0.77 -9.01 -8.58
C ASP A 69 0.44 -8.68 -10.04
N SER A 70 1.12 -9.32 -10.99
CA SER A 70 0.92 -9.13 -12.42
C SER A 70 0.76 -10.48 -13.14
N LEU A 71 -0.07 -10.49 -14.17
CA LEU A 71 -0.31 -11.61 -15.09
C LEU A 71 -0.31 -11.08 -16.53
N THR A 72 0.08 -11.95 -17.45
CA THR A 72 -0.05 -11.69 -18.89
C THR A 72 -1.03 -12.66 -19.53
N ASP A 73 -1.89 -12.16 -20.40
CA ASP A 73 -2.78 -12.95 -21.26
C ASP A 73 -2.80 -12.34 -22.66
N ALA A 74 -2.29 -13.08 -23.64
CA ALA A 74 -2.16 -12.63 -25.02
C ALA A 74 -3.50 -12.42 -25.74
N GLN A 75 -4.62 -12.85 -25.15
CA GLN A 75 -5.96 -12.64 -25.71
C GLN A 75 -6.55 -11.27 -25.34
N LEU A 76 -5.94 -10.55 -24.40
CA LEU A 76 -6.37 -9.22 -23.98
C LEU A 76 -5.70 -8.15 -24.83
N ASN A 77 -6.50 -7.22 -25.34
CA ASN A 77 -6.05 -6.04 -26.08
C ASN A 77 -5.93 -4.82 -25.17
N ARG A 78 -6.38 -4.89 -23.92
CA ARG A 78 -6.28 -3.82 -22.93
C ARG A 78 -5.44 -4.22 -21.72
N GLY A 79 -4.97 -3.21 -20.99
CA GLY A 79 -4.47 -3.39 -19.63
C GLY A 79 -5.64 -3.40 -18.64
N TRP A 80 -5.56 -4.22 -17.61
CA TRP A 80 -6.63 -4.39 -16.61
C TRP A 80 -6.09 -4.26 -15.19
N ILE A 81 -6.88 -3.66 -14.30
CA ILE A 81 -6.68 -3.68 -12.86
C ILE A 81 -7.80 -4.49 -12.22
N VAL A 82 -7.42 -5.36 -11.29
CA VAL A 82 -8.34 -6.13 -10.42
C VAL A 82 -8.07 -5.71 -8.99
N TYR A 83 -9.05 -5.09 -8.35
CA TYR A 83 -9.00 -4.74 -6.93
C TYR A 83 -9.59 -5.86 -6.08
N ILE A 84 -8.84 -6.31 -5.08
CA ILE A 84 -9.22 -7.44 -4.22
C ILE A 84 -9.25 -7.05 -2.74
N GLU A 85 -10.18 -7.61 -1.98
CA GLU A 85 -10.27 -7.42 -0.52
C GLU A 85 -9.05 -8.03 0.20
N HIS A 86 -8.77 -7.58 1.42
CA HIS A 86 -7.57 -7.94 2.17
C HIS A 86 -7.52 -9.42 2.58
N ASP A 87 -8.65 -10.12 2.59
CA ASP A 87 -8.76 -11.55 2.88
C ASP A 87 -8.82 -12.43 1.61
N ALA A 88 -8.64 -11.85 0.42
CA ALA A 88 -8.70 -12.58 -0.85
C ALA A 88 -7.59 -13.64 -0.99
N ASP A 89 -7.94 -14.82 -1.49
CA ASP A 89 -6.95 -15.81 -1.92
C ASP A 89 -6.36 -15.41 -3.28
N VAL A 90 -5.18 -14.79 -3.23
CA VAL A 90 -4.42 -14.35 -4.42
C VAL A 90 -4.25 -15.47 -5.45
N ARG A 91 -4.04 -16.74 -5.03
CA ARG A 91 -3.86 -17.83 -6.00
C ARG A 91 -5.15 -18.15 -6.71
N ALA A 92 -6.27 -18.19 -5.98
CA ALA A 92 -7.58 -18.43 -6.57
C ALA A 92 -7.96 -17.32 -7.56
N VAL A 93 -7.72 -16.05 -7.20
CA VAL A 93 -7.92 -14.90 -8.09
C VAL A 93 -7.08 -15.06 -9.36
N ARG A 94 -5.77 -15.31 -9.22
CA ARG A 94 -4.84 -15.49 -10.36
C ARG A 94 -5.26 -16.63 -11.29
N GLN A 95 -5.83 -17.71 -10.76
CA GLN A 95 -6.22 -18.86 -11.56
C GLN A 95 -7.55 -18.67 -12.27
N ARG A 96 -8.51 -17.96 -11.67
CA ARG A 96 -9.92 -17.98 -12.11
C ARG A 96 -10.38 -16.70 -12.79
N MET A 97 -9.84 -15.54 -12.39
CA MET A 97 -10.26 -14.26 -12.97
C MET A 97 -9.82 -14.01 -14.42
N PRO A 98 -8.61 -14.38 -14.89
CA PRO A 98 -8.17 -14.05 -16.24
C PRO A 98 -9.14 -14.49 -17.34
N ALA A 99 -9.71 -15.70 -17.24
CA ALA A 99 -10.68 -16.20 -18.20
C ALA A 99 -11.97 -15.36 -18.24
N GLN A 100 -12.42 -14.84 -17.09
CA GLN A 100 -13.58 -13.95 -17.07
C GLN A 100 -13.27 -12.58 -17.64
N ILE A 101 -12.06 -12.04 -17.40
CA ILE A 101 -11.62 -10.74 -17.96
C ILE A 101 -11.54 -10.82 -19.49
N VAL A 102 -10.98 -11.91 -20.04
CA VAL A 102 -10.99 -12.16 -21.49
C VAL A 102 -12.41 -12.19 -22.04
N GLN A 103 -13.34 -12.82 -21.32
CA GLN A 103 -14.74 -12.86 -21.73
C GLN A 103 -15.40 -11.47 -21.67
N MET A 104 -15.16 -10.71 -20.59
CA MET A 104 -15.64 -9.33 -20.45
C MET A 104 -15.17 -8.47 -21.62
N GLU A 105 -13.88 -8.51 -21.96
CA GLU A 105 -13.34 -7.71 -23.07
C GLU A 105 -13.97 -8.11 -24.42
N ARG A 106 -14.18 -9.41 -24.66
CA ARG A 106 -14.88 -9.89 -25.88
C ARG A 106 -16.31 -9.42 -25.98
N LEU A 107 -16.98 -9.20 -24.86
CA LEU A 107 -18.34 -8.67 -24.79
C LEU A 107 -18.37 -7.13 -24.86
N GLY A 108 -17.19 -6.49 -24.91
CA GLY A 108 -17.06 -5.03 -24.94
C GLY A 108 -17.15 -4.38 -23.56
N CYS A 109 -17.26 -5.15 -22.48
CA CYS A 109 -17.27 -4.63 -21.12
C CYS A 109 -15.92 -4.00 -20.78
N VAL A 110 -15.93 -2.90 -20.04
CA VAL A 110 -14.72 -2.19 -19.60
C VAL A 110 -14.58 -2.17 -18.07
N CYS A 111 -15.64 -2.55 -17.35
CA CYS A 111 -15.61 -2.71 -15.90
C CYS A 111 -16.48 -3.88 -15.42
N LEU A 112 -16.36 -4.23 -14.14
CA LEU A 112 -17.10 -5.32 -13.52
C LEU A 112 -18.62 -5.08 -13.50
N ASP A 113 -19.07 -3.83 -13.37
CA ASP A 113 -20.50 -3.47 -13.36
C ASP A 113 -21.22 -3.78 -14.68
N GLU A 114 -20.47 -3.85 -15.78
CA GLU A 114 -20.97 -4.22 -17.11
C GLU A 114 -20.89 -5.72 -17.38
N ALA A 115 -20.31 -6.50 -16.46
CA ALA A 115 -20.04 -7.91 -16.67
C ALA A 115 -21.31 -8.76 -16.56
N PRO A 116 -21.36 -9.94 -17.21
CA PRO A 116 -22.44 -10.90 -17.01
C PRO A 116 -22.52 -11.38 -15.55
N ASP A 117 -23.73 -11.71 -15.07
CA ASP A 117 -23.99 -12.15 -13.69
C ASP A 117 -23.03 -13.25 -13.19
N ARG A 118 -22.65 -14.19 -14.06
CA ARG A 118 -21.70 -15.27 -13.70
C ARG A 118 -20.32 -14.75 -13.34
N THR A 119 -19.87 -13.68 -14.00
CA THR A 119 -18.59 -13.03 -13.73
C THR A 119 -18.66 -12.28 -12.41
N SER A 120 -19.75 -11.55 -12.17
CA SER A 120 -19.99 -10.84 -10.91
C SER A 120 -20.07 -11.80 -9.72
N ALA A 121 -20.78 -12.92 -9.86
CA ALA A 121 -20.84 -13.96 -8.84
C ALA A 121 -19.47 -14.62 -8.58
N LEU A 122 -18.65 -14.82 -9.62
CA LEU A 122 -17.28 -15.30 -9.45
C LEU A 122 -16.43 -14.28 -8.70
N ALA A 123 -16.49 -13.01 -9.09
CA ALA A 123 -15.75 -11.92 -8.47
C ALA A 123 -16.06 -11.83 -6.98
N GLU A 124 -17.34 -11.86 -6.61
CA GLU A 124 -17.79 -11.89 -5.22
C GLU A 124 -17.22 -13.11 -4.46
N SER A 125 -17.31 -14.31 -5.04
CA SER A 125 -16.76 -15.53 -4.41
C SER A 125 -15.23 -15.51 -4.24
N LEU A 126 -14.54 -14.65 -5.00
CA LEU A 126 -13.09 -14.48 -4.98
C LEU A 126 -12.66 -13.22 -4.25
N ARG A 127 -13.59 -12.50 -3.60
CA ARG A 127 -13.29 -11.24 -2.91
C ARG A 127 -12.68 -10.19 -3.84
N VAL A 128 -13.11 -10.18 -5.11
CA VAL A 128 -12.77 -9.17 -6.10
C VAL A 128 -13.85 -8.10 -6.03
N VAL A 129 -13.45 -6.88 -5.65
CA VAL A 129 -14.38 -5.76 -5.47
C VAL A 129 -14.61 -5.03 -6.79
N ASP A 130 -13.59 -4.97 -7.63
CA ASP A 130 -13.65 -4.23 -8.87
C ASP A 130 -12.65 -4.77 -9.90
N VAL A 131 -13.03 -4.63 -11.17
CA VAL A 131 -12.24 -4.99 -12.33
C VAL A 131 -12.45 -3.89 -13.35
N ARG A 132 -11.38 -3.28 -13.86
CA ARG A 132 -11.47 -2.21 -14.86
C ARG A 132 -10.34 -2.22 -15.87
N ALA A 133 -10.68 -1.93 -17.12
CA ALA A 133 -9.71 -1.66 -18.15
C ALA A 133 -9.08 -0.27 -17.93
N VAL A 134 -7.78 -0.15 -18.17
CA VAL A 134 -7.03 1.10 -18.02
C VAL A 134 -5.99 1.27 -19.13
N ASP A 135 -5.72 2.51 -19.50
CA ASP A 135 -4.81 2.83 -20.61
C ASP A 135 -3.33 2.98 -20.18
N HIS A 136 -3.07 3.11 -18.88
CA HIS A 136 -1.72 3.27 -18.34
C HIS A 136 -1.04 1.93 -18.02
N ILE A 137 -1.71 0.80 -18.26
CA ILE A 137 -1.15 -0.54 -18.16
C ILE A 137 -1.03 -1.10 -19.57
N SER A 138 0.10 -1.75 -19.87
CA SER A 138 0.32 -2.39 -21.15
C SER A 138 -0.80 -3.37 -21.50
N SER A 139 -1.22 -3.34 -22.77
CA SER A 139 -2.09 -4.35 -23.36
C SER A 139 -1.62 -5.77 -23.02
N GLY A 140 -2.57 -6.68 -22.79
CA GLY A 140 -2.24 -8.06 -22.43
C GLY A 140 -1.87 -8.26 -20.96
N THR A 141 -1.97 -7.22 -20.12
CA THR A 141 -1.54 -7.28 -18.71
C THR A 141 -2.72 -7.12 -17.76
N ILE A 142 -2.78 -7.98 -16.74
CA ILE A 142 -3.70 -7.86 -15.60
C ILE A 142 -2.86 -7.57 -14.35
N GLN A 143 -3.13 -6.46 -13.68
CA GLN A 143 -2.53 -6.14 -12.39
C GLN A 143 -3.53 -6.37 -11.25
N LEU A 144 -3.09 -7.11 -10.23
CA LEU A 144 -3.82 -7.29 -8.98
C LEU A 144 -3.40 -6.19 -8.00
N ARG A 145 -4.37 -5.55 -7.38
CA ARG A 145 -4.15 -4.48 -6.40
C ARG A 145 -5.01 -4.74 -5.16
N PRO A 146 -4.47 -4.53 -3.95
CA PRO A 146 -5.33 -4.47 -2.78
C PRO A 146 -6.31 -3.31 -2.95
N ILE A 147 -7.56 -3.50 -2.51
CA ILE A 147 -8.45 -2.37 -2.32
C ILE A 147 -7.83 -1.42 -1.28
N GLY A 148 -7.80 -0.13 -1.60
CA GLY A 148 -7.38 0.88 -0.64
C GLY A 148 -8.40 1.03 0.49
N TRP A 149 -8.00 1.70 1.56
CA TRP A 149 -8.94 2.17 2.58
C TRP A 149 -9.62 3.44 2.09
N SER A 150 -10.93 3.53 2.21
CA SER A 150 -11.66 4.78 2.07
C SER A 150 -12.56 4.96 3.29
N GLY A 151 -12.57 6.17 3.85
CA GLY A 151 -13.31 6.47 5.07
C GLY A 151 -13.22 7.96 5.41
N VAL A 152 -14.12 8.41 6.27
CA VAL A 152 -14.12 9.78 6.81
C VAL A 152 -13.71 9.70 8.27
N ILE A 153 -12.54 10.23 8.61
CA ILE A 153 -12.09 10.37 9.99
C ILE A 153 -12.56 11.74 10.50
N GLN A 154 -13.25 11.76 11.65
CA GLN A 154 -13.52 13.00 12.38
C GLN A 154 -12.21 13.50 13.00
N GLN A 155 -11.92 14.81 12.92
CA GLN A 155 -10.63 15.39 13.32
C GLN A 155 -10.20 15.05 14.76
N ALA A 156 -11.14 14.90 15.70
CA ALA A 156 -10.85 14.50 17.08
C ALA A 156 -10.30 13.06 17.20
N ALA A 157 -10.65 12.17 16.27
CA ALA A 157 -10.19 10.77 16.28
C ALA A 157 -8.74 10.60 15.77
N LEU A 158 -8.14 11.62 15.15
CA LEU A 158 -6.76 11.54 14.66
C LEU A 158 -5.73 11.53 15.80
N GLY A 159 -5.96 12.31 16.86
CA GLY A 159 -5.07 12.37 18.02
C GLY A 159 -5.06 11.03 18.77
N ASP A 160 -6.25 10.50 19.06
CA ASP A 160 -6.40 9.20 19.73
C ASP A 160 -5.82 8.05 18.90
N TRP A 161 -6.02 8.09 17.58
CA TRP A 161 -5.41 7.13 16.65
C TRP A 161 -3.87 7.23 16.68
N ALA A 162 -3.29 8.43 16.60
CA ALA A 162 -1.84 8.60 16.65
C ALA A 162 -1.24 8.08 17.95
N ILE A 163 -1.92 8.28 19.09
CA ILE A 163 -1.52 7.71 20.38
C ILE A 163 -1.56 6.18 20.33
N SER A 164 -2.64 5.59 19.81
CA SER A 164 -2.75 4.12 19.65
C SER A 164 -1.61 3.54 18.81
N VAL A 165 -1.24 4.20 17.70
CA VAL A 165 -0.12 3.77 16.85
C VAL A 165 1.20 3.79 17.64
N LEU A 166 1.46 4.83 18.43
CA LEU A 166 2.65 4.91 19.28
C LEU A 166 2.66 3.84 20.38
N GLU A 167 1.50 3.51 20.96
CA GLU A 167 1.37 2.45 21.96
C GLU A 167 1.64 1.05 21.40
N GLN A 168 1.32 0.83 20.12
CA GLN A 168 1.61 -0.42 19.41
C GLN A 168 3.10 -0.51 19.00
N ASN A 169 3.75 0.63 18.72
CA ASN A 169 5.14 0.72 18.32
C ASN A 169 6.03 1.21 19.48
N LYS A 170 6.07 0.45 20.59
CA LYS A 170 6.78 0.84 21.82
C LYS A 170 8.29 1.03 21.63
N ASP A 171 8.87 0.38 20.64
CA ASP A 171 10.28 0.50 20.29
C ASP A 171 10.64 1.90 19.76
N VAL A 172 9.68 2.64 19.19
CA VAL A 172 9.87 4.03 18.73
C VAL A 172 10.32 4.92 19.87
N VAL A 173 9.65 4.85 21.03
CA VAL A 173 10.00 5.69 22.19
C VAL A 173 11.41 5.35 22.69
N GLU A 174 11.77 4.08 22.70
CA GLU A 174 13.12 3.61 23.06
C GLU A 174 14.18 4.13 22.08
N LYS A 175 13.92 4.04 20.76
CA LYS A 175 14.81 4.54 19.70
C LYS A 175 15.04 6.05 19.83
N LEU A 176 13.97 6.82 20.00
CA LEU A 176 14.05 8.27 20.11
C LEU A 176 14.76 8.72 21.40
N ARG A 177 14.52 8.05 22.54
CA ARG A 177 15.26 8.34 23.79
C ARG A 177 16.76 8.11 23.66
N ARG A 178 17.18 7.06 22.95
CA ARG A 178 18.61 6.82 22.69
C ARG A 178 19.23 7.92 21.82
N ALA A 179 18.42 8.63 21.05
CA ALA A 179 18.84 9.74 20.23
C ALA A 179 18.86 11.10 20.96
N GLU A 180 18.39 11.21 22.22
CA GLU A 180 18.39 12.46 23.02
C GLU A 180 19.80 12.99 23.38
N GLY A 181 20.86 12.44 22.77
CA GLY A 181 22.25 12.92 22.88
C GLY A 181 22.93 13.21 21.54
N VAL A 182 22.17 13.28 20.43
CA VAL A 182 22.66 13.60 19.06
C VAL A 182 22.54 15.08 18.74
#